data_AF-A0A5C6AHU7-F1
#
_entry.id   AF-A0A5C6AHU7-F1
#
_cell.length_a   1.000
_cell.length_b   1.000
_cell.length_c   1.000
_cell.angle_alpha   90.00
_cell.angle_beta   90.00
_cell.angle_gamma   90.00
#
_symmetry.space_group_name_H-M   'P 1'
#
loop_
_entity.id
_entity.type
_entity.pdbx_description
1 polymer ?
#
loop_
_entity_poly.entity_id
_entity_poly.type
_entity_poly.pdbx_seq_one_letter_code
_entity_poly.pdbx_strand_id
1 'polypeptide(L)'
;MAPRLQVFRSGVSPVRADTPSRPDTLSIVGTEQLSYAAGSTSLEPDGYRRIGKLDGQRLGQLVSVFPELEQWIRPDCLIINAYPAALGLQGFAPLVDTYLHGPTLIRSLRLAAREQRSVIFAAQPLVGANMLIEAIAAGFEFPSRLLWAGGGYYFPRSLEKYMEQLLHSIGCQVRFLHCYGVAEVAHTCFAATERFDDGLPRFRKVVEQLEIEIQSDGCLILRLGDRQTATKERIEAIDNHWRIQNGPDRLSVLVFDELESWGEPEWTCRTGYFGEHQRELQFQLRQGVQPRSNREHRFHIFWDRFGGSIQSKPQWGDRSVKRHTDGQRHRFARVA
;
A
#
# COMPACT_ATOMS: atom_id res chain seq x y z
N MET A 1 -26.40 -27.39 65.08
CA MET A 1 -27.40 -26.38 64.69
C MET A 1 -26.93 -25.72 63.41
N ALA A 2 -27.56 -26.08 62.29
CA ALA A 2 -27.32 -25.54 60.96
C ALA A 2 -28.68 -25.08 60.41
N PRO A 3 -28.77 -23.94 59.70
CA PRO A 3 -30.02 -23.56 59.07
C PRO A 3 -30.18 -24.32 57.75
N ARG A 4 -31.31 -25.02 57.64
CA ARG A 4 -31.89 -25.53 56.39
C ARG A 4 -32.42 -24.34 55.58
N LEU A 5 -32.21 -24.37 54.26
CA LEU A 5 -33.07 -23.67 53.31
C LEU A 5 -33.41 -24.58 52.13
N GLN A 6 -34.68 -24.48 51.75
CA GLN A 6 -35.44 -25.40 50.92
C GLN A 6 -35.21 -25.23 49.41
N VAL A 7 -35.54 -26.33 48.75
CA VAL A 7 -35.62 -26.63 47.32
C VAL A 7 -36.43 -25.60 46.51
N PHE A 8 -35.93 -25.26 45.31
CA PHE A 8 -36.79 -25.07 44.14
C PHE A 8 -36.25 -25.90 42.97
N ARG A 9 -37.08 -26.87 42.53
CA ARG A 9 -36.95 -27.55 41.24
C ARG A 9 -37.68 -26.69 40.21
N SER A 10 -36.98 -26.25 39.17
CA SER A 10 -37.60 -25.90 37.90
C SER A 10 -37.03 -26.83 36.84
N GLY A 11 -37.86 -27.79 36.43
CA GLY A 11 -37.63 -28.54 35.20
C GLY A 11 -37.87 -27.60 34.02
N VAL A 12 -36.82 -27.35 33.26
CA VAL A 12 -36.94 -26.84 31.89
C VAL A 12 -36.13 -27.79 31.03
N SER A 13 -36.82 -28.56 30.21
CA SER A 13 -36.21 -29.34 29.14
C SER A 13 -35.43 -28.37 28.25
N PRO A 14 -34.14 -28.60 27.96
CA PRO A 14 -33.50 -27.87 26.90
C PRO A 14 -34.15 -28.32 25.59
N VAL A 15 -35.00 -27.45 25.04
CA VAL A 15 -35.29 -27.43 23.61
C VAL A 15 -33.93 -27.43 22.93
N ARG A 16 -33.64 -28.47 22.15
CA ARG A 16 -32.52 -28.47 21.21
C ARG A 16 -32.78 -27.33 20.24
N ALA A 17 -32.23 -26.16 20.53
CA ALA A 17 -31.97 -25.18 19.51
C ALA A 17 -30.88 -25.81 18.63
N ASP A 18 -31.27 -26.19 17.42
CA ASP A 18 -30.33 -26.45 16.33
C ASP A 18 -29.43 -25.23 16.23
N THR A 19 -28.25 -25.36 16.83
CA THR A 19 -27.21 -24.37 16.72
C THR A 19 -26.80 -24.45 15.26
N PRO A 20 -26.91 -23.37 14.46
CA PRO A 20 -26.33 -23.40 13.12
C PRO A 20 -24.88 -23.80 13.29
N SER A 21 -24.48 -24.87 12.60
CA SER A 21 -23.11 -25.34 12.58
C SER A 21 -22.23 -24.13 12.33
N ARG A 22 -21.35 -23.83 13.30
CA ARG A 22 -20.29 -22.84 13.09
C ARG A 22 -19.60 -23.22 11.78
N PRO A 23 -19.44 -22.29 10.82
CA PRO A 23 -18.66 -22.60 9.63
C PRO A 23 -17.28 -23.06 10.11
N ASP A 24 -16.89 -24.24 9.66
CA ASP A 24 -15.65 -24.90 10.05
C ASP A 24 -14.49 -23.91 9.99
N THR A 25 -13.99 -23.59 11.17
CA THR A 25 -12.80 -22.79 11.38
C THR A 25 -11.60 -23.48 10.74
N LEU A 26 -11.05 -22.84 9.71
CA LEU A 26 -9.67 -22.96 9.23
C LEU A 26 -9.17 -24.39 8.94
N SER A 27 -9.67 -25.00 7.86
CA SER A 27 -8.94 -26.04 7.12
C SER A 27 -8.16 -25.46 5.94
N ILE A 28 -7.47 -24.32 6.11
CA ILE A 28 -6.59 -23.78 5.06
C ILE A 28 -5.17 -24.25 5.34
N VAL A 29 -4.85 -25.47 4.89
CA VAL A 29 -3.47 -25.89 4.66
C VAL A 29 -3.30 -26.15 3.17
N GLY A 30 -2.47 -25.31 2.53
CA GLY A 30 -1.86 -25.57 1.21
C GLY A 30 -2.69 -25.16 0.00
N THR A 31 -2.62 -23.89 -0.42
CA THR A 31 -2.67 -23.38 -1.81
C THR A 31 -2.81 -21.86 -1.86
N GLU A 32 -3.28 -21.24 -0.78
CA GLU A 32 -3.49 -19.79 -0.68
C GLU A 32 -2.42 -19.15 0.21
N GLN A 33 -1.96 -17.94 -0.15
CA GLN A 33 -1.13 -17.11 0.72
C GLN A 33 -2.01 -16.06 1.39
N LEU A 34 -1.78 -15.80 2.68
CA LEU A 34 -2.48 -14.73 3.40
C LEU A 34 -1.63 -13.45 3.40
N SER A 35 -2.24 -12.31 3.11
CA SER A 35 -1.60 -11.00 3.14
C SER A 35 -2.36 -10.06 4.04
N TYR A 36 -1.64 -9.45 4.98
CA TYR A 36 -2.14 -8.29 5.72
C TYR A 36 -2.03 -7.03 4.87
N ALA A 37 -2.93 -6.06 5.06
CA ALA A 37 -2.89 -4.77 4.40
C ALA A 37 -2.70 -3.64 5.43
N ALA A 38 -1.62 -2.86 5.36
CA ALA A 38 -1.50 -1.69 6.24
C ALA A 38 -2.66 -0.72 6.05
N GLY A 39 -3.16 -0.23 7.17
CA GLY A 39 -4.36 0.59 7.27
C GLY A 39 -5.64 -0.21 7.54
N SER A 40 -5.60 -1.55 7.53
CA SER A 40 -6.69 -2.35 8.09
C SER A 40 -6.67 -2.21 9.61
N THR A 41 -7.76 -1.67 10.18
CA THR A 41 -8.00 -1.66 11.62
C THR A 41 -8.75 -2.91 12.10
N SER A 42 -9.05 -3.84 11.18
CA SER A 42 -9.73 -5.08 11.54
C SER A 42 -8.80 -5.94 12.38
N LEU A 43 -9.28 -6.33 13.57
CA LEU A 43 -8.65 -7.33 14.43
C LEU A 43 -9.28 -8.72 14.22
N GLU A 44 -10.26 -8.81 13.31
CA GLU A 44 -10.98 -10.05 13.07
C GLU A 44 -10.08 -11.07 12.34
N PRO A 45 -10.14 -12.37 12.70
CA PRO A 45 -9.31 -13.41 12.09
C PRO A 45 -9.49 -13.57 10.57
N ASP A 46 -10.60 -13.11 10.02
CA ASP A 46 -10.94 -13.15 8.60
C ASP A 46 -10.49 -11.88 7.84
N GLY A 47 -9.89 -10.90 8.51
CA GLY A 47 -9.40 -9.65 7.92
C GLY A 47 -8.16 -9.78 7.01
N TYR A 48 -7.61 -10.99 6.87
CA TYR A 48 -6.50 -11.26 5.94
C TYR A 48 -6.98 -11.35 4.49
N ARG A 49 -6.20 -10.75 3.58
CA ARG A 49 -6.39 -10.96 2.15
C ARG A 49 -5.94 -12.36 1.77
N ARG A 50 -6.73 -13.06 0.97
CA ARG A 50 -6.37 -14.36 0.40
C ARG A 50 -5.83 -14.15 -1.00
N ILE A 51 -4.58 -14.54 -1.21
CA ILE A 51 -3.91 -14.59 -2.51
C ILE A 51 -4.15 -15.99 -3.06
N GLY A 52 -4.99 -16.06 -4.09
CA GLY A 52 -5.39 -17.32 -4.70
C GLY A 52 -4.59 -17.65 -5.96
N LYS A 53 -4.94 -18.78 -6.61
CA LYS A 53 -4.34 -19.17 -7.89
C LYS A 53 -4.44 -18.11 -8.98
N LEU A 54 -5.55 -17.36 -9.02
CA LEU A 54 -5.77 -16.28 -9.99
C LEU A 54 -4.77 -15.13 -9.82
N ASP A 55 -4.30 -14.87 -8.60
CA ASP A 55 -3.27 -13.86 -8.34
C ASP A 55 -1.89 -14.33 -8.80
N GLY A 56 -1.58 -15.64 -8.70
CA GLY A 56 -0.32 -16.21 -9.18
C GLY A 56 -0.08 -16.09 -10.69
N GLN A 57 -1.13 -15.80 -11.48
CA GLN A 57 -1.02 -15.59 -12.93
C GLN A 57 -0.89 -14.10 -13.32
N ARG A 58 -0.90 -13.17 -12.34
CA ARG A 58 -0.97 -11.73 -12.60
C ARG A 58 0.20 -11.21 -13.42
N LEU A 59 1.41 -11.71 -13.18
CA LEU A 59 2.60 -11.29 -13.93
C LEU A 59 2.50 -11.67 -15.41
N GLY A 60 1.99 -12.87 -15.71
CA GLY A 60 1.72 -13.28 -17.09
C GLY A 60 0.67 -12.38 -17.76
N GLN A 61 -0.41 -12.05 -17.05
CA GLN A 61 -1.43 -11.12 -17.54
C GLN A 61 -0.86 -9.70 -17.76
N LEU A 62 -0.02 -9.22 -16.85
CA LEU A 62 0.67 -7.93 -17.00
C LEU A 62 1.55 -7.90 -18.24
N VAL A 63 2.35 -8.95 -18.49
CA VAL A 63 3.19 -9.03 -19.71
C VAL A 63 2.33 -9.12 -20.97
N SER A 64 1.19 -9.84 -20.94
CA SER A 64 0.26 -9.86 -22.09
C SER A 64 -0.32 -8.47 -22.41
N VAL A 65 -0.62 -7.67 -21.38
CA VAL A 65 -1.11 -6.29 -21.57
C VAL A 65 0.04 -5.36 -21.97
N PHE A 66 1.21 -5.51 -21.35
CA PHE A 66 2.40 -4.67 -21.53
C PHE A 66 3.60 -5.52 -21.96
N PRO A 67 3.71 -5.92 -23.24
CA PRO A 67 4.78 -6.79 -23.72
C PRO A 67 6.18 -6.24 -23.43
N GLU A 68 6.34 -4.93 -23.37
CA GLU A 68 7.61 -4.26 -23.05
C GLU A 68 8.11 -4.53 -21.62
N LEU A 69 7.27 -5.08 -20.73
CA LEU A 69 7.66 -5.51 -19.38
C LEU A 69 8.37 -6.87 -19.35
N GLU A 70 8.33 -7.66 -20.42
CA GLU A 70 8.94 -8.99 -20.49
C GLU A 70 10.44 -8.96 -20.15
N GLN A 71 11.16 -7.93 -20.61
CA GLN A 71 12.58 -7.74 -20.31
C GLN A 71 12.89 -7.44 -18.82
N TRP A 72 11.87 -7.08 -18.02
CA TRP A 72 11.98 -6.76 -16.60
C TRP A 72 11.48 -7.92 -15.73
N ILE A 73 10.37 -8.52 -16.17
CA ILE A 73 9.68 -9.63 -15.51
C ILE A 73 10.21 -10.94 -16.09
N ARG A 74 11.34 -11.41 -15.55
CA ARG A 74 12.00 -12.67 -15.95
C ARG A 74 12.08 -13.64 -14.78
N PRO A 75 12.14 -14.97 -15.01
CA PRO A 75 12.22 -15.96 -13.92
C PRO A 75 13.46 -15.80 -13.01
N ASP A 76 14.50 -15.15 -13.51
CA ASP A 76 15.74 -14.84 -12.79
C ASP A 76 15.70 -13.51 -12.02
N CYS A 77 14.61 -12.74 -12.10
CA CYS A 77 14.46 -11.52 -11.31
C CYS A 77 14.30 -11.83 -9.81
N LEU A 78 14.41 -10.79 -8.97
CA LEU A 78 14.07 -10.85 -7.55
C LEU A 78 12.86 -9.95 -7.29
N ILE A 79 11.78 -10.51 -6.76
CA ILE A 79 10.63 -9.71 -6.31
C ILE A 79 10.89 -9.32 -4.87
N ILE A 80 10.92 -8.02 -4.60
CA ILE A 80 11.05 -7.47 -3.25
C ILE A 80 9.72 -6.80 -2.90
N ASN A 81 9.00 -7.40 -1.95
CA ASN A 81 7.78 -6.81 -1.42
C ASN A 81 8.11 -5.95 -0.20
N ALA A 82 8.12 -4.63 -0.40
CA ALA A 82 8.05 -3.62 0.66
C ALA A 82 6.67 -2.93 0.65
N TYR A 83 5.66 -3.55 0.03
CA TYR A 83 4.30 -3.08 0.08
C TYR A 83 3.66 -3.70 1.31
N PRO A 84 2.93 -2.92 2.12
CA PRO A 84 2.26 -3.49 3.28
C PRO A 84 1.01 -4.28 2.92
N ALA A 85 0.83 -4.65 1.64
CA ALA A 85 -0.16 -5.60 1.14
C ALA A 85 0.44 -6.39 -0.04
N ALA A 86 -0.26 -7.39 -0.56
CA ALA A 86 0.11 -8.00 -1.82
C ALA A 86 -0.32 -7.13 -3.02
N LEU A 87 0.53 -7.05 -4.04
CA LEU A 87 0.17 -6.56 -5.38
C LEU A 87 -0.20 -7.71 -6.33
N GLY A 88 -0.24 -8.95 -5.81
CA GLY A 88 -0.49 -10.16 -6.60
C GLY A 88 0.66 -10.51 -7.54
N LEU A 89 1.89 -10.07 -7.26
CA LEU A 89 3.05 -10.30 -8.14
C LEU A 89 3.82 -11.59 -7.79
N GLN A 90 3.26 -12.47 -6.97
CA GLN A 90 3.94 -13.67 -6.49
C GLN A 90 3.90 -14.84 -7.51
N GLY A 91 4.77 -15.83 -7.33
CA GLY A 91 4.66 -17.14 -7.98
C GLY A 91 5.47 -17.34 -9.26
N PHE A 92 6.16 -16.31 -9.75
CA PHE A 92 6.95 -16.36 -10.98
C PHE A 92 8.47 -16.38 -10.75
N ALA A 93 8.92 -15.67 -9.70
CA ALA A 93 10.32 -15.52 -9.34
C ALA A 93 10.47 -15.55 -7.81
N PRO A 94 11.70 -15.70 -7.28
CA PRO A 94 11.95 -15.61 -5.85
C PRO A 94 11.37 -14.32 -5.26
N LEU A 95 10.61 -14.47 -4.17
CA LEU A 95 9.97 -13.37 -3.44
C LEU A 95 10.67 -13.18 -2.10
N VAL A 96 11.09 -11.96 -1.81
CA VAL A 96 11.48 -11.54 -0.46
C VAL A 96 10.43 -10.56 0.06
N ASP A 97 9.66 -11.00 1.04
CA ASP A 97 8.81 -10.10 1.80
C ASP A 97 9.63 -9.39 2.88
N THR A 98 9.70 -8.08 2.77
CA THR A 98 10.46 -7.23 3.69
C THR A 98 9.55 -6.61 4.73
N TYR A 99 8.23 -6.56 4.50
CA TYR A 99 7.24 -5.92 5.37
C TYR A 99 7.72 -4.58 5.95
N LEU A 100 8.18 -3.67 5.08
CA LEU A 100 8.69 -2.35 5.47
C LEU A 100 9.92 -2.35 6.40
N HIS A 101 10.66 -3.46 6.45
CA HIS A 101 11.91 -3.57 7.21
C HIS A 101 13.11 -3.15 6.34
N GLY A 102 13.60 -1.93 6.56
CA GLY A 102 14.72 -1.32 5.82
C GLY A 102 15.97 -2.21 5.71
N PRO A 103 16.49 -2.80 6.79
CA PRO A 103 17.66 -3.69 6.71
C PRO A 103 17.44 -4.91 5.82
N THR A 104 16.23 -5.49 5.81
CA THR A 104 15.91 -6.63 4.93
C THR A 104 15.84 -6.17 3.48
N LEU A 105 15.23 -5.01 3.19
CA LEU A 105 15.24 -4.42 1.85
C LEU A 105 16.67 -4.21 1.33
N ILE A 106 17.53 -3.56 2.12
CA ILE A 106 18.93 -3.32 1.74
C ILE A 106 19.64 -4.63 1.43
N ARG A 107 19.50 -5.65 2.29
CA ARG A 107 20.09 -6.97 2.06
C ARG A 107 19.60 -7.59 0.74
N SER A 108 18.31 -7.45 0.42
CA SER A 108 17.72 -7.96 -0.82
C SER A 108 18.20 -7.22 -2.06
N LEU A 109 18.30 -5.89 -2.00
CA LEU A 109 18.85 -5.08 -3.10
C LEU A 109 20.31 -5.45 -3.39
N ARG A 110 21.13 -5.60 -2.34
CA ARG A 110 22.53 -6.03 -2.47
C ARG A 110 22.66 -7.45 -3.01
N LEU A 111 21.78 -8.35 -2.60
CA LEU A 111 21.73 -9.70 -3.15
C LEU A 111 21.45 -9.68 -4.65
N ALA A 112 20.45 -8.90 -5.08
CA ALA A 112 20.14 -8.74 -6.51
C ALA A 112 21.29 -8.09 -7.28
N ALA A 113 21.95 -7.08 -6.71
CA ALA A 113 23.12 -6.44 -7.31
C ALA A 113 24.26 -7.44 -7.53
N ARG A 114 24.63 -8.19 -6.48
CA ARG A 114 25.69 -9.21 -6.52
C ARG A 114 25.41 -10.31 -7.55
N GLU A 115 24.15 -10.71 -7.67
CA GLU A 115 23.71 -11.76 -8.60
C GLU A 115 23.28 -11.21 -9.96
N GLN A 116 23.46 -9.91 -10.20
CA GLN A 116 23.09 -9.22 -11.45
C GLN A 116 21.62 -9.43 -11.87
N ARG A 117 20.72 -9.56 -10.89
CA ARG A 117 19.29 -9.75 -11.12
C ARG A 117 18.58 -8.41 -11.30
N SER A 118 17.59 -8.38 -12.18
CA SER A 118 16.58 -7.31 -12.14
C SER A 118 15.74 -7.43 -10.87
N VAL A 119 15.25 -6.31 -10.37
CA VAL A 119 14.36 -6.27 -9.21
C VAL A 119 12.97 -5.83 -9.62
N ILE A 120 11.93 -6.54 -9.17
CA ILE A 120 10.57 -6.03 -9.12
C ILE A 120 10.35 -5.52 -7.69
N PHE A 121 10.33 -4.20 -7.53
CA PHE A 121 10.16 -3.56 -6.23
C PHE A 121 8.69 -3.18 -6.04
N ALA A 122 7.98 -3.94 -5.22
CA ALA A 122 6.60 -3.63 -4.85
C ALA A 122 6.62 -2.76 -3.59
N ALA A 123 6.26 -1.48 -3.70
CA ALA A 123 6.23 -0.55 -2.56
C ALA A 123 5.32 0.66 -2.82
N GLN A 124 4.75 1.24 -1.77
CA GLN A 124 3.99 2.49 -1.88
C GLN A 124 4.93 3.61 -2.34
N PRO A 125 4.48 4.57 -3.17
CA PRO A 125 5.36 5.58 -3.74
C PRO A 125 6.24 6.30 -2.71
N LEU A 126 5.66 6.88 -1.66
CA LEU A 126 6.42 7.67 -0.68
C LEU A 126 7.31 6.82 0.23
N VAL A 127 6.79 5.66 0.63
CA VAL A 127 7.51 4.73 1.52
C VAL A 127 8.70 4.12 0.80
N GLY A 128 8.48 3.62 -0.42
CA GLY A 128 9.54 3.09 -1.27
C GLY A 128 10.58 4.16 -1.59
N ALA A 129 10.16 5.41 -1.83
CA ALA A 129 11.11 6.51 -2.07
C ALA A 129 12.01 6.72 -0.85
N ASN A 130 11.43 6.81 0.35
CA ASN A 130 12.20 6.96 1.58
C ASN A 130 13.23 5.84 1.75
N MET A 131 12.79 4.60 1.59
CA MET A 131 13.63 3.44 1.78
C MET A 131 14.77 3.36 0.77
N LEU A 132 14.50 3.65 -0.50
CA LEU A 132 15.52 3.68 -1.55
C LEU A 132 16.50 4.82 -1.28
N ILE A 133 16.04 6.02 -0.95
CA ILE A 133 16.91 7.16 -0.63
C ILE A 133 17.82 6.86 0.56
N GLU A 134 17.30 6.25 1.63
CA GLU A 134 18.11 5.84 2.79
C GLU A 134 19.17 4.80 2.40
N ALA A 135 18.80 3.81 1.58
CA ALA A 135 19.74 2.81 1.10
C ALA A 135 20.84 3.41 0.20
N ILE A 136 20.50 4.39 -0.64
CA ILE A 136 21.45 5.13 -1.48
C ILE A 136 22.38 5.98 -0.63
N ALA A 137 21.84 6.75 0.32
CA ALA A 137 22.62 7.61 1.21
C ALA A 137 23.62 6.82 2.08
N ALA A 138 23.28 5.57 2.41
CA ALA A 138 24.17 4.67 3.12
C ALA A 138 25.27 4.04 2.24
N GLY A 139 25.27 4.28 0.93
CA GLY A 139 26.31 3.82 0.01
C GLY A 139 26.28 2.31 -0.28
N PHE A 140 25.11 1.68 -0.17
CA PHE A 140 24.98 0.25 -0.46
C PHE A 140 24.92 -0.04 -1.97
N GLU A 141 25.23 -1.28 -2.34
CA GLU A 141 25.12 -1.76 -3.73
C GLU A 141 23.66 -1.83 -4.18
N PHE A 142 23.40 -1.46 -5.44
CA PHE A 142 22.07 -1.47 -6.05
C PHE A 142 22.02 -2.36 -7.29
N PRO A 143 20.85 -2.97 -7.61
CA PRO A 143 20.67 -3.64 -8.89
C PRO A 143 20.78 -2.64 -10.04
N SER A 144 21.21 -3.10 -11.21
CA SER A 144 21.27 -2.26 -12.42
C SER A 144 19.89 -1.94 -13.00
N ARG A 145 18.85 -2.70 -12.63
CA ARG A 145 17.49 -2.59 -13.16
C ARG A 145 16.45 -2.81 -12.08
N LEU A 146 15.55 -1.85 -11.92
CA LEU A 146 14.43 -1.88 -10.98
C LEU A 146 13.10 -1.54 -11.68
N LEU A 147 12.14 -2.46 -11.65
CA LEU A 147 10.74 -2.20 -11.99
C LEU A 147 9.98 -1.91 -10.69
N TRP A 148 9.59 -0.66 -10.46
CA TRP A 148 8.87 -0.25 -9.27
C TRP A 148 7.36 -0.37 -9.50
N ALA A 149 6.76 -1.41 -8.95
CA ALA A 149 5.32 -1.57 -8.89
C ALA A 149 4.74 -0.84 -7.66
N GLY A 150 4.04 0.27 -7.90
CA GLY A 150 3.43 1.07 -6.84
C GLY A 150 1.91 0.98 -6.86
N GLY A 151 1.31 0.88 -5.67
CA GLY A 151 -0.15 0.84 -5.51
C GLY A 151 -0.64 1.69 -4.35
N GLY A 152 -1.97 1.72 -4.19
CA GLY A 152 -2.65 2.44 -3.10
C GLY A 152 -2.99 3.88 -3.47
N TYR A 153 -2.03 4.59 -4.06
CA TYR A 153 -2.16 5.84 -4.78
C TYR A 153 -1.06 5.88 -5.86
N TYR A 154 -1.29 6.62 -6.94
CA TYR A 154 -0.29 6.76 -8.00
C TYR A 154 0.86 7.67 -7.55
N PHE A 155 2.04 7.47 -8.14
CA PHE A 155 3.19 8.34 -7.93
C PHE A 155 2.86 9.77 -8.41
N PRO A 156 3.30 10.80 -7.69
CA PRO A 156 3.49 12.11 -8.30
C PRO A 156 4.53 12.03 -9.43
N ARG A 157 4.30 12.74 -10.54
CA ARG A 157 5.23 12.84 -11.66
C ARG A 157 6.54 13.50 -11.23
N SER A 158 6.47 14.49 -10.34
CA SER A 158 7.64 15.09 -9.70
C SER A 158 8.50 14.05 -8.97
N LEU A 159 7.88 13.10 -8.25
CA LEU A 159 8.58 12.02 -7.54
C LEU A 159 9.22 11.04 -8.50
N GLU A 160 8.51 10.63 -9.56
CA GLU A 160 9.07 9.72 -10.57
C GLU A 160 10.32 10.29 -11.20
N LYS A 161 10.26 11.56 -11.63
CA LYS A 161 11.40 12.24 -12.24
C LYS A 161 12.58 12.32 -11.29
N TYR A 162 12.33 12.69 -10.02
CA TYR A 162 13.38 12.74 -9.01
C TYR A 162 14.01 11.36 -8.77
N MET A 163 13.19 10.32 -8.57
CA MET A 163 13.69 8.97 -8.31
C MET A 163 14.40 8.36 -9.52
N GLU A 164 13.94 8.66 -10.74
CA GLU A 164 14.61 8.27 -11.98
C GLU A 164 16.01 8.87 -12.06
N GLN A 165 16.14 10.18 -11.84
CA GLN A 165 17.43 10.87 -11.84
C GLN A 165 18.36 10.33 -10.74
N LEU A 166 17.84 10.16 -9.52
CA LEU A 166 18.60 9.67 -8.38
C LEU A 166 19.11 8.23 -8.61
N LEU A 167 18.23 7.32 -9.05
CA LEU A 167 18.61 5.93 -9.32
C LEU A 167 19.57 5.84 -10.52
N HIS A 168 19.35 6.65 -11.56
CA HIS A 168 20.26 6.71 -12.70
C HIS A 168 21.66 7.18 -12.30
N SER A 169 21.77 8.14 -11.36
CA SER A 169 23.06 8.65 -10.88
C SER A 169 23.95 7.58 -10.22
N ILE A 170 23.35 6.48 -9.76
CA ILE A 170 24.05 5.33 -9.18
C ILE A 170 24.05 4.10 -10.11
N GLY A 171 23.74 4.28 -11.40
CA GLY A 171 23.76 3.22 -12.40
C GLY A 171 22.56 2.26 -12.35
N CYS A 172 21.48 2.61 -11.66
CA CYS A 172 20.24 1.83 -11.63
C CYS A 172 19.22 2.42 -12.60
N GLN A 173 18.84 1.65 -13.62
CA GLN A 173 17.71 1.99 -14.47
C GLN A 173 16.40 1.65 -13.76
N VAL A 174 15.48 2.61 -13.69
CA VAL A 174 14.15 2.39 -13.11
C VAL A 174 13.05 2.47 -14.17
N ARG A 175 11.99 1.67 -13.99
CA ARG A 175 10.69 1.87 -14.63
C ARG A 175 9.60 1.84 -13.57
N PHE A 176 8.55 2.63 -13.77
CA PHE A 176 7.41 2.69 -12.86
C PHE A 176 6.24 1.90 -13.45
N LEU A 177 5.56 1.14 -12.59
CA LEU A 177 4.32 0.44 -12.89
C LEU A 177 3.29 0.88 -11.86
N HIS A 178 2.30 1.64 -12.30
CA HIS A 178 1.15 2.00 -11.47
C HIS A 178 0.21 0.81 -11.42
N CYS A 179 -0.06 0.29 -10.23
CA CYS A 179 -1.01 -0.78 -10.01
C CYS A 179 -2.24 -0.22 -9.29
N TYR A 180 -3.43 -0.47 -9.84
CA TYR A 180 -4.69 -0.18 -9.19
C TYR A 180 -5.49 -1.46 -8.97
N GLY A 181 -6.02 -1.59 -7.76
CA GLY A 181 -6.88 -2.70 -7.35
C GLY A 181 -7.37 -2.52 -5.92
N VAL A 182 -8.30 -3.37 -5.54
CA VAL A 182 -9.03 -3.32 -4.27
C VAL A 182 -9.03 -4.71 -3.64
N ALA A 183 -8.87 -4.77 -2.32
CA ALA A 183 -8.68 -6.03 -1.59
C ALA A 183 -9.85 -6.99 -1.80
N GLU A 184 -11.04 -6.40 -1.89
CA GLU A 184 -12.34 -7.02 -1.94
C GLU A 184 -12.57 -7.74 -3.27
N VAL A 185 -11.82 -7.38 -4.33
CA VAL A 185 -12.00 -7.91 -5.68
C VAL A 185 -10.71 -8.58 -6.16
N ALA A 186 -9.66 -7.81 -6.44
CA ALA A 186 -8.35 -8.31 -6.86
C ALA A 186 -7.25 -7.24 -6.71
N HIS A 187 -5.99 -7.68 -6.55
CA HIS A 187 -4.86 -6.83 -6.18
C HIS A 187 -4.41 -5.82 -7.25
N THR A 188 -4.26 -6.28 -8.50
CA THR A 188 -3.87 -5.45 -9.66
C THR A 188 -4.89 -5.66 -10.77
N CYS A 189 -6.02 -4.97 -10.63
CA CYS A 189 -7.12 -4.94 -11.58
C CYS A 189 -6.75 -4.20 -12.86
N PHE A 190 -6.04 -3.09 -12.69
CA PHE A 190 -5.55 -2.23 -13.76
C PHE A 190 -4.08 -1.92 -13.51
N ALA A 191 -3.37 -1.62 -14.59
CA ALA A 191 -2.03 -1.09 -14.48
C ALA A 191 -1.74 -0.01 -15.53
N ALA A 192 -0.71 0.81 -15.29
CA ALA A 192 -0.22 1.80 -16.25
C ALA A 192 1.30 1.90 -16.18
N THR A 193 1.93 2.08 -17.33
CA THR A 193 3.35 2.46 -17.49
C THR A 193 3.49 3.86 -18.08
N GLU A 194 2.38 4.46 -18.49
CA GLU A 194 2.28 5.75 -19.16
C GLU A 194 1.27 6.66 -18.46
N ARG A 195 1.28 7.93 -18.84
CA ARG A 195 0.38 8.97 -18.31
C ARG A 195 -0.38 9.65 -19.45
N PHE A 196 -1.54 10.20 -19.13
CA PHE A 196 -2.23 11.18 -19.97
C PHE A 196 -1.53 12.55 -19.90
N ASP A 197 -1.95 13.48 -20.75
CA ASP A 197 -1.38 14.84 -20.83
C ASP A 197 -1.57 15.64 -19.54
N ASP A 198 -2.62 15.36 -18.78
CA ASP A 198 -2.88 15.92 -17.45
C ASP A 198 -1.97 15.34 -16.36
N GLY A 199 -1.13 14.37 -16.71
CA GLY A 199 -0.21 13.72 -15.80
C GLY A 199 -0.81 12.53 -15.04
N LEU A 200 -2.10 12.20 -15.15
CA LEU A 200 -2.66 11.03 -14.49
C LEU A 200 -2.24 9.73 -15.20
N PRO A 201 -2.08 8.60 -14.48
CA PRO A 201 -1.73 7.34 -15.13
C PRO A 201 -2.79 6.86 -16.12
N ARG A 202 -2.34 6.37 -17.26
CA ARG A 202 -3.17 5.85 -18.35
C ARG A 202 -3.43 4.36 -18.16
N PHE A 203 -4.40 4.01 -17.32
CA PHE A 203 -4.63 2.63 -16.92
C PHE A 203 -5.21 1.75 -18.04
N ARG A 204 -4.76 0.50 -18.09
CA ARG A 204 -5.32 -0.57 -18.90
C ARG A 204 -5.81 -1.69 -17.99
N LYS A 205 -6.90 -2.34 -18.38
CA LYS A 205 -7.46 -3.47 -17.63
C LYS A 205 -6.53 -4.67 -17.73
N VAL A 206 -6.14 -5.25 -16.59
CA VAL A 206 -5.26 -6.42 -16.50
C VAL A 206 -6.05 -7.69 -16.22
N VAL A 207 -7.11 -7.60 -15.40
CA VAL A 207 -8.03 -8.71 -15.15
C VAL A 207 -9.09 -8.72 -16.25
N GLU A 208 -9.04 -9.69 -17.17
CA GLU A 208 -9.99 -9.75 -18.29
C GLU A 208 -11.44 -9.91 -17.84
N GLN A 209 -11.69 -10.76 -16.83
CA GLN A 209 -13.03 -11.06 -16.30
C GLN A 209 -13.57 -9.98 -15.36
N LEU A 210 -12.84 -8.89 -15.14
CA LEU A 210 -13.28 -7.80 -14.30
C LEU A 210 -14.35 -6.99 -15.02
N GLU A 211 -15.50 -6.89 -14.37
CA GLU A 211 -16.60 -6.01 -14.75
C GLU A 211 -16.45 -4.66 -14.04
N ILE A 212 -16.76 -3.60 -14.78
CA ILE A 212 -16.61 -2.21 -14.37
C ILE A 212 -17.98 -1.55 -14.52
N GLU A 213 -18.46 -0.96 -13.43
CA GLU A 213 -19.70 -0.20 -13.41
C GLU A 213 -19.41 1.20 -12.86
N ILE A 214 -19.95 2.23 -13.51
CA ILE A 214 -19.77 3.63 -13.11
C ILE A 214 -21.08 4.12 -12.51
N GLN A 215 -21.05 4.50 -11.23
CA GLN A 215 -22.21 5.07 -10.55
C GLN A 215 -22.58 6.43 -11.13
N SER A 216 -23.80 6.89 -10.85
CA SER A 216 -24.32 8.19 -11.34
C SER A 216 -23.49 9.39 -10.91
N ASP A 217 -22.71 9.28 -9.84
CA ASP A 217 -21.81 10.31 -9.32
C ASP A 217 -20.37 10.19 -9.87
N GLY A 218 -20.12 9.23 -10.77
CA GLY A 218 -18.82 8.94 -11.37
C GLY A 218 -17.94 7.98 -10.56
N CYS A 219 -18.41 7.46 -9.42
CA CYS A 219 -17.65 6.52 -8.61
C CYS A 219 -17.61 5.12 -9.22
N LEU A 220 -16.48 4.43 -9.04
CA LEU A 220 -16.23 3.11 -9.61
C LEU A 220 -16.79 1.98 -8.73
N ILE A 221 -17.53 1.05 -9.34
CA ILE A 221 -17.84 -0.29 -8.81
C ILE A 221 -17.02 -1.33 -9.58
N LEU A 222 -16.41 -2.25 -8.85
CA LEU A 222 -15.68 -3.39 -9.40
C LEU A 222 -16.38 -4.70 -9.05
N ARG A 223 -16.52 -5.60 -10.03
CA ARG A 223 -17.07 -6.94 -9.83
C ARG A 223 -16.20 -8.01 -10.49
N LEU A 224 -15.96 -9.10 -9.78
CA LEU A 224 -15.24 -10.28 -10.27
C LEU A 224 -15.90 -11.53 -9.68
N GLY A 225 -16.70 -12.23 -10.49
CA GLY A 225 -17.50 -13.36 -10.01
C GLY A 225 -18.53 -12.92 -8.97
N ASP A 226 -18.49 -13.53 -7.78
CA ASP A 226 -19.34 -13.22 -6.64
C ASP A 226 -18.86 -12.04 -5.79
N ARG A 227 -17.66 -11.52 -6.07
CA ARG A 227 -17.06 -10.40 -5.34
C ARG A 227 -17.43 -9.08 -5.97
N GLN A 228 -17.88 -8.13 -5.15
CA GLN A 228 -18.16 -6.77 -5.58
C GLN A 228 -17.74 -5.77 -4.50
N THR A 229 -17.26 -4.60 -4.93
CA THR A 229 -17.09 -3.46 -4.04
C THR A 229 -17.36 -2.14 -4.76
N ALA A 230 -17.99 -1.21 -4.05
CA ALA A 230 -18.09 0.18 -4.48
C ALA A 230 -16.90 0.95 -3.91
N THR A 231 -16.22 1.70 -4.76
CA THR A 231 -15.05 2.51 -4.40
C THR A 231 -15.43 3.99 -4.33
N LYS A 232 -14.52 4.82 -3.82
CA LYS A 232 -14.66 6.29 -3.86
C LYS A 232 -13.81 6.93 -4.96
N GLU A 233 -13.17 6.10 -5.78
CA GLU A 233 -12.37 6.57 -6.91
C GLU A 233 -13.30 6.95 -8.06
N ARG A 234 -12.99 8.07 -8.72
CA ARG A 234 -13.68 8.48 -9.94
C ARG A 234 -13.00 7.84 -11.14
N ILE A 235 -13.80 7.34 -12.08
CA ILE A 235 -13.28 6.67 -13.27
C ILE A 235 -13.91 7.22 -14.55
N GLU A 236 -13.09 7.33 -15.59
CA GLU A 236 -13.50 7.74 -16.94
C GLU A 236 -12.81 6.84 -17.97
N ALA A 237 -13.55 6.42 -19.01
CA ALA A 237 -12.99 5.69 -20.14
C ALA A 237 -12.58 6.67 -21.25
N ILE A 238 -11.34 6.56 -21.74
CA ILE A 238 -10.76 7.44 -22.77
C ILE A 238 -9.95 6.58 -23.74
N ASP A 239 -10.37 6.48 -25.00
CA ASP A 239 -9.66 5.76 -26.08
C ASP A 239 -9.17 4.36 -25.66
N ASN A 240 -10.04 3.52 -25.10
CA ASN A 240 -9.75 2.18 -24.57
C ASN A 240 -8.84 2.13 -23.31
N HIS A 241 -8.59 3.27 -22.69
CA HIS A 241 -7.87 3.39 -21.43
C HIS A 241 -8.79 3.91 -20.34
N TRP A 242 -8.32 3.80 -19.11
CA TRP A 242 -9.05 4.23 -17.92
C TRP A 242 -8.26 5.33 -17.24
N ARG A 243 -8.92 6.45 -17.00
CA ARG A 243 -8.44 7.50 -16.10
C ARG A 243 -9.08 7.24 -14.74
N ILE A 244 -8.26 6.92 -13.74
CA ILE A 244 -8.71 6.64 -12.37
C ILE A 244 -8.14 7.71 -11.44
N GLN A 245 -9.01 8.50 -10.84
CA GLN A 245 -8.65 9.51 -9.85
C GLN A 245 -8.85 8.96 -8.44
N ASN A 246 -7.88 9.20 -7.56
CA ASN A 246 -7.99 8.74 -6.17
C ASN A 246 -9.21 9.36 -5.49
N GLY A 247 -9.82 8.58 -4.59
CA GLY A 247 -10.83 9.10 -3.69
C GLY A 247 -10.25 10.21 -2.81
N PRO A 248 -11.05 11.22 -2.44
CA PRO A 248 -10.58 12.37 -1.67
C PRO A 248 -10.03 12.00 -0.29
N ASP A 249 -10.43 10.84 0.26
CA ASP A 249 -9.94 10.28 1.52
C ASP A 249 -8.55 9.65 1.41
N ARG A 250 -8.14 9.25 0.21
CA ARG A 250 -6.83 8.63 -0.04
C ARG A 250 -5.77 9.66 -0.40
N LEU A 251 -6.03 10.48 -1.42
CA LEU A 251 -5.13 11.54 -1.89
C LEU A 251 -5.98 12.69 -2.40
N SER A 252 -6.12 13.71 -1.55
CA SER A 252 -6.85 14.92 -1.92
C SER A 252 -6.09 15.70 -2.99
N VAL A 253 -6.83 16.45 -3.80
CA VAL A 253 -6.26 17.28 -4.88
C VAL A 253 -5.20 18.25 -4.34
N LEU A 254 -5.48 18.89 -3.19
CA LEU A 254 -4.53 19.81 -2.55
C LEU A 254 -3.19 19.15 -2.20
N VAL A 255 -3.23 17.93 -1.67
CA VAL A 255 -2.00 17.19 -1.32
C VAL A 255 -1.28 16.73 -2.57
N PHE A 256 -2.02 16.31 -3.59
CA PHE A 256 -1.42 15.93 -4.86
C PHE A 256 -0.72 17.11 -5.54
N ASP A 257 -1.38 18.26 -5.65
CA ASP A 257 -0.81 19.48 -6.22
C ASP A 257 0.43 19.95 -5.45
N GLU A 258 0.40 19.87 -4.12
CA GLU A 258 1.58 20.16 -3.28
C GLU A 258 2.73 19.20 -3.59
N LEU A 259 2.49 17.89 -3.66
CA LEU A 259 3.52 16.91 -4.02
C LEU A 259 4.07 17.13 -5.44
N GLU A 260 3.22 17.46 -6.41
CA GLU A 260 3.64 17.76 -7.78
C GLU A 260 4.48 19.03 -7.88
N SER A 261 4.29 19.99 -6.97
CA SER A 261 5.08 21.23 -6.93
C SER A 261 6.52 21.03 -6.44
N TRP A 262 6.83 19.88 -5.83
CA TRP A 262 8.13 19.62 -5.21
C TRP A 262 9.24 19.36 -6.23
N GLY A 263 10.40 19.99 -6.00
CA GLY A 263 11.63 19.73 -6.73
C GLY A 263 12.56 18.76 -6.00
N GLU A 264 13.78 18.66 -6.50
CA GLU A 264 14.85 17.85 -5.90
C GLU A 264 15.12 18.22 -4.41
N PRO A 265 15.19 19.52 -4.02
CA PRO A 265 15.46 19.86 -2.62
C PRO A 265 14.39 19.35 -1.66
N GLU A 266 13.12 19.45 -2.04
CA GLU A 266 12.00 18.98 -1.24
C GLU A 266 12.01 17.45 -1.15
N TRP A 267 12.16 16.75 -2.28
CA TRP A 267 12.17 15.28 -2.31
C TRP A 267 13.35 14.66 -1.54
N THR A 268 14.48 15.34 -1.55
CA THR A 268 15.66 14.96 -0.76
C THR A 268 15.37 15.06 0.74
N CYS A 269 14.69 16.12 1.18
CA CYS A 269 14.55 16.42 2.60
C CYS A 269 13.27 15.87 3.25
N ARG A 270 12.17 15.75 2.50
CA ARG A 270 10.83 15.45 3.01
C ARG A 270 10.37 14.05 2.62
N THR A 271 9.53 13.42 3.44
CA THR A 271 9.00 12.08 3.17
C THR A 271 7.78 12.07 2.25
N GLY A 272 7.15 13.22 2.03
CA GLY A 272 5.84 13.33 1.36
C GLY A 272 4.64 13.13 2.29
N TYR A 273 4.87 12.93 3.60
CA TYR A 273 3.79 12.93 4.59
C TYR A 273 3.46 14.36 5.03
N PHE A 274 2.16 14.64 5.15
CA PHE A 274 1.61 15.95 5.50
C PHE A 274 0.69 15.86 6.70
N GLY A 275 0.72 16.90 7.52
CA GLY A 275 -0.28 17.19 8.53
C GLY A 275 -0.84 18.59 8.28
N GLU A 276 -2.07 18.85 8.73
CA GLU A 276 -2.64 20.20 8.68
C GLU A 276 -2.59 20.81 10.09
N HIS A 277 -2.07 22.02 10.22
CA HIS A 277 -2.14 22.79 11.46
C HIS A 277 -2.43 24.25 11.15
N GLN A 278 -3.45 24.82 11.80
CA GLN A 278 -3.87 26.21 11.57
C GLN A 278 -4.12 26.55 10.09
N ARG A 279 -4.66 25.60 9.31
CA ARG A 279 -4.89 25.70 7.86
C ARG A 279 -3.63 25.75 6.98
N GLU A 280 -2.47 25.42 7.54
CA GLU A 280 -1.23 25.28 6.80
C GLU A 280 -0.78 23.81 6.74
N LEU A 281 -0.24 23.41 5.59
CA LEU A 281 0.42 22.13 5.43
C LEU A 281 1.77 22.12 6.15
N GLN A 282 1.96 21.08 6.95
CA GLN A 282 3.15 20.77 7.73
C GLN A 282 3.75 19.48 7.19
N PHE A 283 5.09 19.41 7.10
CA PHE A 283 5.81 18.38 6.38
C PHE A 283 6.64 17.52 7.33
N GLN A 284 6.61 16.21 7.11
CA GLN A 284 7.54 15.30 7.77
C GLN A 284 8.89 15.29 7.03
N LEU A 285 9.96 15.50 7.78
CA LEU A 285 11.34 15.37 7.29
C LEU A 285 11.85 13.94 7.39
N ARG A 286 12.78 13.58 6.49
CA ARG A 286 13.56 12.34 6.59
C ARG A 286 14.44 12.33 7.83
N GLN A 287 14.84 11.14 8.26
CA GLN A 287 15.69 10.98 9.43
C GLN A 287 17.03 11.72 9.25
N GLY A 288 17.47 12.44 10.28
CA GLY A 288 18.71 13.22 10.27
C GLY A 288 18.61 14.61 9.63
N VAL A 289 17.53 14.92 8.91
CA VAL A 289 17.34 16.25 8.28
C VAL A 289 16.89 17.29 9.30
N GLN A 290 17.48 18.49 9.22
CA GLN A 290 17.14 19.63 10.06
C GLN A 290 16.03 20.49 9.45
N PRO A 291 15.02 20.93 10.24
CA PRO A 291 14.02 21.87 9.76
C PRO A 291 14.61 23.18 9.27
N ARG A 292 14.13 23.66 8.13
CA ARG A 292 14.46 24.97 7.56
C ARG A 292 13.36 26.00 7.79
N SER A 293 12.17 25.54 8.16
CA SER A 293 11.01 26.38 8.45
C SER A 293 10.17 25.80 9.58
N ASN A 294 9.24 26.60 10.10
CA ASN A 294 8.24 26.17 11.08
C ASN A 294 7.22 25.15 10.53
N ARG A 295 7.17 24.98 9.19
CA ARG A 295 6.33 23.99 8.51
C ARG A 295 6.94 22.59 8.54
N GLU A 296 8.20 22.44 8.89
CA GLU A 296 8.93 21.17 8.79
C GLU A 296 9.18 20.56 10.17
N HIS A 297 8.84 19.29 10.31
CA HIS A 297 8.97 18.55 11.58
C HIS A 297 9.86 17.35 11.38
N ARG A 298 10.78 17.12 12.33
CA ARG A 298 11.54 15.87 12.39
C ARG A 298 10.59 14.70 12.55
N PHE A 299 11.00 13.54 12.03
CA PHE A 299 10.18 12.32 11.96
C PHE A 299 9.33 12.02 13.22
N HIS A 300 9.96 11.94 14.39
CA HIS A 300 9.27 11.62 15.66
C HIS A 300 8.30 12.73 16.12
N ILE A 301 8.69 14.00 15.97
CA ILE A 301 7.85 15.16 16.32
C ILE A 301 6.60 15.19 15.45
N PHE A 302 6.76 14.91 14.15
CA PHE A 302 5.64 14.84 13.23
C PHE A 302 4.68 13.71 13.63
N TRP A 303 5.20 12.51 13.89
CA TRP A 303 4.41 11.36 14.31
C TRP A 303 3.63 11.65 15.60
N ASP A 304 4.28 12.21 16.62
CA ASP A 304 3.62 12.53 17.90
C ASP A 304 2.48 13.54 17.74
N ARG A 305 2.60 14.45 16.78
CA ARG A 305 1.65 15.55 16.57
C ARG A 305 0.47 15.19 15.67
N PHE A 306 0.74 14.48 14.58
CA PHE A 306 -0.26 14.22 13.53
C PHE A 306 -0.67 12.74 13.46
N GLY A 307 0.02 11.85 14.18
CA GLY A 307 -0.10 10.41 14.00
C GLY A 307 0.43 9.96 12.64
N GLY A 308 0.40 8.65 12.38
CA GLY A 308 0.71 8.07 11.08
C GLY A 308 2.21 7.99 10.77
N SER A 309 2.65 6.78 10.40
CA SER A 309 4.06 6.39 10.24
C SER A 309 4.24 6.04 8.80
N ILE A 310 5.49 5.87 8.40
CA ILE A 310 5.80 5.27 7.11
C ILE A 310 5.19 3.86 6.93
N GLN A 311 4.76 3.22 8.03
CA GLN A 311 4.04 1.93 8.04
C GLN A 311 2.52 2.08 7.93
N SER A 312 2.01 3.30 8.00
CA SER A 312 0.60 3.63 7.85
C SER A 312 0.38 4.34 6.52
N LYS A 313 -0.78 4.08 5.90
CA LYS A 313 -1.21 4.89 4.76
C LYS A 313 -1.38 6.33 5.22
N PRO A 314 -0.87 7.32 4.48
CA PRO A 314 -1.17 8.71 4.77
C PRO A 314 -2.68 8.94 4.74
N GLN A 315 -3.20 9.72 5.69
CA GLN A 315 -4.60 10.14 5.72
C GLN A 315 -4.66 11.60 5.29
N TRP A 316 -4.93 11.84 4.00
CA TRP A 316 -4.86 13.17 3.38
C TRP A 316 -6.22 13.85 3.17
N GLY A 317 -7.31 13.22 3.61
CA GLY A 317 -8.66 13.62 3.25
C GLY A 317 -9.66 13.80 4.38
N ASP A 318 -9.26 13.61 5.64
CA ASP A 318 -10.15 13.87 6.75
C ASP A 318 -9.82 15.23 7.38
N ARG A 319 -10.64 16.24 7.09
CA ARG A 319 -10.66 17.50 7.86
C ARG A 319 -10.92 17.25 9.35
N SER A 320 -11.36 16.04 9.71
CA SER A 320 -11.09 15.47 11.01
C SER A 320 -9.76 14.69 11.00
N VAL A 321 -8.65 15.43 11.12
CA VAL A 321 -7.75 15.11 12.23
C VAL A 321 -8.68 15.17 13.43
N LYS A 322 -9.32 14.04 13.76
CA LYS A 322 -10.13 13.88 14.96
C LYS A 322 -9.31 14.56 16.01
N ARG A 323 -9.88 15.62 16.61
CA ARG A 323 -9.30 16.25 17.78
C ARG A 323 -8.75 15.11 18.62
N HIS A 324 -7.43 15.03 18.76
CA HIS A 324 -6.84 14.29 19.87
C HIS A 324 -7.23 15.09 21.14
N THR A 325 -8.52 15.10 21.43
CA THR A 325 -9.11 15.44 22.70
C THR A 325 -9.47 14.11 23.32
N ASP A 326 -8.71 13.82 24.37
CA ASP A 326 -9.09 13.03 25.53
C ASP A 326 -9.11 11.50 25.38
N GLY A 327 -8.04 10.84 25.85
CA GLY A 327 -8.23 9.46 26.30
C GLY A 327 -7.01 8.59 26.58
N GLN A 328 -5.83 8.83 26.02
CA GLN A 328 -4.69 7.92 26.24
C GLN A 328 -3.46 8.64 26.78
N ARG A 329 -3.57 9.08 28.03
CA ARG A 329 -2.42 9.08 28.93
C ARG A 329 -2.01 7.62 29.14
N HIS A 330 -1.04 7.15 28.36
CA HIS A 330 -0.27 5.98 28.75
C HIS A 330 0.48 6.32 30.05
N ARG A 331 -0.12 5.93 31.17
CA ARG A 331 0.61 5.64 32.40
C ARG A 331 1.59 4.51 32.08
N PHE A 332 2.83 4.84 31.73
CA PHE A 332 3.92 3.95 32.04
C PHE A 332 4.05 3.95 33.56
N ALA A 333 3.52 2.90 34.18
CA ALA A 333 3.86 2.57 35.55
C ALA A 333 5.38 2.40 35.61
N ARG A 334 6.04 3.25 36.40
CA ARG A 334 7.35 2.93 36.95
C ARG A 334 7.18 1.64 37.74
N VAL A 335 7.75 0.55 37.22
CA VAL A 335 8.10 -0.59 38.05
C VAL A 335 9.40 -0.18 38.74
N ALA A 336 9.34 -0.15 40.07
CA ALA A 336 10.47 0.02 40.97
C ALA A 336 11.32 -1.25 41.02
#